data_AF-A0A9X0RAH8-F1
#
_entry.id   AF-A0A9X0RAH8-F1
#
_cell.length_a   1.000
_cell.length_b   1.000
_cell.length_c   1.000
_cell.angle_alpha   90.00
_cell.angle_beta   90.00
_cell.angle_gamma   90.00
#
_symmetry.space_group_name_H-M   'P 1'
#
loop_
_entity.id
_entity.type
_entity.pdbx_description
1 polymer ?
#
loop_
_entity_poly.entity_id
_entity_poly.type
_entity_poly.pdbx_seq_one_letter_code
_entity_poly.pdbx_strand_id
1 'polypeptide(L)'
;MRYLVGLIGLGCLTLIYWQWSSQPSAAESTTLVSQKIEPSTMAVTLGLSPRSRQEEIIELQLSHELNMVINLDPKQPVLEATPSESVTQPVNDENLTIEEFHSLTARQRRDITKTAPDTTKNRPPHINQAYYEQLQQQISGWVLQHGSTIHYSVAIEPLFIDPDGDLLSYRVELNSRALQVRSLTPLTLTGIADSQESELRLSISANDNQHGLESENWVTAHFSLPAIKPQLPLSDMLIDQPLYRINTTRTLGSQRYPFHVLQCELFELKEGNVWYAAANHRRRCPQLDEMRIVATYQQQDEQIHLHFPAGTTASWQLRHHYPSHFYSDLMIYHITSNENGQEMAFSLFDQRVGAESRLNVDTGEYQYQGLNFDYLMLNAQQEFYPIGLFNYIFDVRHIQPNYYQPADSDLNVFHPTHSLFCRDIEPYWAYSSLIGSSHYQIPLISESGDRAGNYPPLCGEYVRTKTRIAVYLDHEFLAQDVPVAGEIYTYLLYPRPEYAHLLERFAINLIYHSPK
;
A
#
# COMPACT_ATOMS: atom_id res chain seq x y z
N MET A 1 51.26 -37.94 25.36
CA MET A 1 52.67 -37.71 24.93
C MET A 1 52.59 -36.64 23.83
N ARG A 2 53.42 -35.57 23.75
CA ARG A 2 54.90 -35.47 23.67
C ARG A 2 55.45 -36.29 22.47
N TYR A 3 56.38 -35.84 21.61
CA TYR A 3 57.11 -34.58 21.34
C TYR A 3 57.94 -34.80 20.03
N LEU A 4 58.54 -33.86 19.28
CA LEU A 4 58.56 -32.37 19.14
C LEU A 4 59.44 -32.05 17.87
N VAL A 5 59.64 -30.76 17.50
CA VAL A 5 60.68 -30.23 16.54
C VAL A 5 60.33 -30.36 15.04
N GLY A 6 60.63 -29.40 14.15
CA GLY A 6 61.17 -28.01 14.25
C GLY A 6 61.07 -27.29 12.88
N LEU A 7 60.99 -25.96 12.67
CA LEU A 7 61.48 -24.72 13.33
C LEU A 7 62.84 -24.21 12.78
N ILE A 8 62.94 -22.88 12.56
CA ILE A 8 64.08 -22.05 12.07
C ILE A 8 64.17 -21.92 10.52
N GLY A 9 64.29 -20.72 9.92
CA GLY A 9 64.12 -19.36 10.46
C GLY A 9 64.77 -18.21 9.64
N LEU A 10 64.29 -16.97 9.85
CA LEU A 10 64.87 -15.63 9.54
C LEU A 10 65.27 -15.23 8.09
N GLY A 11 64.99 -13.97 7.71
CA GLY A 11 65.52 -13.34 6.48
C GLY A 11 64.92 -11.96 6.10
N CYS A 12 65.45 -10.89 6.70
CA CYS A 12 65.22 -9.43 6.49
C CYS A 12 64.46 -8.85 5.27
N LEU A 13 63.61 -7.84 5.56
CA LEU A 13 63.62 -6.44 5.05
C LEU A 13 64.52 -6.12 3.83
N THR A 14 64.08 -5.38 2.80
CA THR A 14 63.81 -3.92 2.87
C THR A 14 62.93 -3.34 1.72
N LEU A 15 62.57 -2.05 1.84
CA LEU A 15 61.79 -1.25 0.88
C LEU A 15 62.47 -1.03 -0.49
N ILE A 16 61.67 -0.65 -1.49
CA ILE A 16 61.96 0.47 -2.41
C ILE A 16 60.64 1.17 -2.82
N TYR A 17 60.71 2.49 -3.05
CA TYR A 17 59.61 3.38 -3.47
C TYR A 17 59.36 3.30 -5.00
N TRP A 18 58.35 4.01 -5.51
CA TRP A 18 58.53 5.17 -6.42
C TRP A 18 57.18 5.66 -6.99
N GLN A 19 56.81 6.90 -6.68
CA GLN A 19 56.04 7.76 -7.59
C GLN A 19 57.05 8.67 -8.30
N TRP A 20 56.74 9.17 -9.50
CA TRP A 20 56.68 10.62 -9.79
C TRP A 20 56.20 10.90 -11.22
N SER A 21 55.90 12.16 -11.50
CA SER A 21 55.29 12.64 -12.74
C SER A 21 56.09 13.77 -13.38
N SER A 22 56.21 13.79 -14.72
CA SER A 22 56.55 15.02 -15.46
C SER A 22 56.10 15.01 -16.93
N GLN A 23 55.67 16.18 -17.38
CA GLN A 23 55.42 16.62 -18.76
C GLN A 23 56.60 17.54 -19.22
N PRO A 24 56.60 18.15 -20.42
CA PRO A 24 56.17 17.70 -21.76
C PRO A 24 57.26 17.99 -22.82
N SER A 25 56.95 17.83 -24.11
CA SER A 25 57.63 18.57 -25.20
C SER A 25 56.66 18.94 -26.33
N ALA A 26 57.01 20.01 -27.07
CA ALA A 26 56.28 20.53 -28.23
C ALA A 26 57.26 20.57 -29.44
N ALA A 27 56.96 21.02 -30.66
CA ALA A 27 55.75 21.57 -31.29
C ALA A 27 55.85 21.36 -32.81
N GLU A 28 54.78 21.54 -33.58
CA GLU A 28 54.90 22.04 -34.95
C GLU A 28 53.67 22.86 -35.36
N SER A 29 53.85 23.87 -36.23
CA SER A 29 52.88 24.95 -36.45
C SER A 29 52.70 25.27 -37.93
N THR A 30 51.45 25.43 -38.38
CA THR A 30 51.11 26.13 -39.64
C THR A 30 49.95 27.09 -39.41
N THR A 31 49.90 28.17 -40.19
CA THR A 31 49.17 29.40 -39.82
C THR A 31 48.01 29.76 -40.73
N LEU A 32 46.89 30.13 -40.11
CA LEU A 32 45.96 31.21 -40.49
C LEU A 32 45.72 31.50 -41.98
N VAL A 33 44.45 31.34 -42.39
CA VAL A 33 43.75 32.37 -43.16
C VAL A 33 42.44 32.70 -42.45
N SER A 34 42.19 33.99 -42.21
CA SER A 34 40.89 34.51 -41.80
C SER A 34 40.36 35.37 -42.94
N GLN A 35 39.10 35.14 -43.36
CA GLN A 35 38.40 36.02 -44.28
C GLN A 35 37.06 36.45 -43.69
N LYS A 36 36.96 37.74 -43.43
CA LYS A 36 35.73 38.45 -43.09
C LYS A 36 34.98 38.75 -44.39
N ILE A 37 33.73 38.32 -44.50
CA ILE A 37 32.79 38.76 -45.55
C ILE A 37 31.53 39.30 -44.86
N GLU A 38 31.06 40.45 -45.32
CA GLU A 38 29.90 41.16 -44.75
C GLU A 38 28.59 40.77 -45.45
N PRO A 39 27.44 40.80 -44.74
CA PRO A 39 26.18 40.27 -45.27
C PRO A 39 25.61 41.15 -46.39
N SER A 40 25.43 40.56 -47.58
CA SER A 40 24.67 41.17 -48.67
C SER A 40 23.18 40.83 -48.53
N THR A 41 22.30 41.82 -48.48
CA THR A 41 20.86 41.61 -48.40
C THR A 41 20.26 41.16 -49.73
N MET A 42 19.56 40.02 -49.72
CA MET A 42 18.39 39.74 -50.56
C MET A 42 17.44 38.83 -49.77
N ALA A 43 16.18 39.23 -49.64
CA ALA A 43 15.21 38.54 -48.80
C ALA A 43 14.45 37.45 -49.57
N VAL A 44 14.37 36.26 -48.99
CA VAL A 44 13.34 35.27 -49.30
C VAL A 44 12.61 34.96 -48.00
N THR A 45 11.34 35.35 -47.90
CA THR A 45 10.56 35.23 -46.68
C THR A 45 10.05 33.81 -46.50
N LEU A 46 10.78 32.99 -45.73
CA LEU A 46 10.24 31.79 -45.11
C LEU A 46 9.87 32.14 -43.66
N GLY A 47 8.58 32.01 -43.33
CA GLY A 47 8.07 32.29 -41.99
C GLY A 47 8.52 31.23 -41.01
N LEU A 48 9.43 31.58 -40.09
CA LEU A 48 9.84 30.69 -39.00
C LEU A 48 8.66 30.49 -38.02
N SER A 49 8.31 29.23 -37.80
CA SER A 49 7.31 28.81 -36.82
C SER A 49 7.77 29.14 -35.39
N PRO A 50 6.87 29.43 -34.42
CA PRO A 50 7.24 29.74 -33.04
C PRO A 50 8.09 28.67 -32.32
N ARG A 51 8.11 27.43 -32.81
CA ARG A 51 8.77 26.27 -32.17
C ARG A 51 10.28 26.43 -31.96
N SER A 52 11.00 27.21 -32.76
CA SER A 52 12.46 27.36 -32.61
C SER A 52 12.89 28.13 -31.35
N ARG A 53 11.95 28.63 -30.54
CA ARG A 53 12.24 29.16 -29.19
C ARG A 53 12.16 28.09 -28.09
N GLN A 54 11.50 26.95 -28.33
CA GLN A 54 11.39 25.91 -27.29
C GLN A 54 12.72 25.18 -27.07
N GLU A 55 13.52 25.00 -28.13
CA GLU A 55 14.82 24.32 -28.05
C GLU A 55 15.82 25.09 -27.15
N GLU A 56 15.92 26.41 -27.31
CA GLU A 56 16.78 27.29 -26.49
C GLU A 56 16.28 27.40 -25.03
N ILE A 57 14.95 27.28 -24.81
CA ILE A 57 14.35 27.26 -23.47
C ILE A 57 14.66 25.95 -22.71
N ILE A 58 14.77 24.81 -23.40
CA ILE A 58 15.00 23.50 -22.77
C ILE A 58 16.39 23.41 -22.13
N GLU A 59 17.45 23.88 -22.80
CA GLU A 59 18.80 23.95 -22.18
C GLU A 59 18.81 24.90 -20.96
N LEU A 60 18.11 26.04 -21.05
CA LEU A 60 18.02 27.00 -19.95
C LEU A 60 17.25 26.46 -18.75
N GLN A 61 16.14 25.73 -18.93
CA GLN A 61 15.39 25.15 -17.80
C GLN A 61 16.17 24.01 -17.11
N LEU A 62 16.90 23.18 -17.86
CA LEU A 62 17.81 22.18 -17.28
C LEU A 62 18.92 22.80 -16.41
N SER A 63 19.33 24.04 -16.70
CA SER A 63 20.28 24.79 -15.85
C SER A 63 19.64 25.33 -14.57
N HIS A 64 18.32 25.56 -14.56
CA HIS A 64 17.62 26.20 -13.45
C HIS A 64 17.29 25.22 -12.30
N GLU A 65 17.00 23.95 -12.62
CA GLU A 65 16.81 22.88 -11.62
C GLU A 65 18.03 22.71 -10.71
N LEU A 66 19.24 23.04 -11.16
CA LEU A 66 20.47 22.96 -10.36
C LEU A 66 20.56 23.99 -9.22
N ASN A 67 19.87 25.14 -9.34
CA ASN A 67 20.02 26.25 -8.38
C ASN A 67 18.94 26.28 -7.28
N MET A 68 17.74 25.74 -7.52
CA MET A 68 16.68 25.75 -6.48
C MET A 68 16.95 24.78 -5.31
N VAL A 69 17.88 23.84 -5.46
CA VAL A 69 18.28 22.91 -4.38
C VAL A 69 19.27 23.56 -3.38
N ILE A 70 19.80 24.77 -3.67
CA ILE A 70 20.79 25.45 -2.83
C ILE A 70 20.42 26.92 -2.59
N ASN A 71 19.32 27.18 -1.88
CA ASN A 71 19.16 28.29 -0.92
C ASN A 71 17.74 28.36 -0.31
N LEU A 72 17.61 27.97 0.96
CA LEU A 72 16.50 28.37 1.83
C LEU A 72 17.04 28.68 3.24
N ASP A 73 17.37 29.96 3.49
CA ASP A 73 17.74 30.47 4.82
C ASP A 73 16.45 30.73 5.66
N PRO A 74 16.23 30.03 6.78
CA PRO A 74 14.96 30.09 7.51
C PRO A 74 14.87 31.34 8.38
N LYS A 75 14.03 32.31 7.99
CA LYS A 75 13.60 33.42 8.84
C LYS A 75 12.09 33.49 8.96
N GLN A 76 11.60 33.18 10.17
CA GLN A 76 10.22 33.38 10.60
C GLN A 76 9.87 34.88 10.64
N PRO A 77 8.57 35.18 10.56
CA PRO A 77 7.95 36.05 11.57
C PRO A 77 7.01 35.26 12.49
N VAL A 78 7.07 35.54 13.79
CA VAL A 78 6.07 35.08 14.76
C VAL A 78 4.84 36.00 14.69
N LEU A 79 3.64 35.44 14.77
CA LEU A 79 2.43 36.19 15.13
C LEU A 79 1.88 35.65 16.44
N GLU A 80 1.69 36.52 17.42
CA GLU A 80 1.10 36.18 18.72
C GLU A 80 -0.44 36.11 18.60
N ALA A 81 -1.05 35.15 19.29
CA ALA A 81 -2.50 35.06 19.46
C ALA A 81 -2.85 35.02 20.95
N THR A 82 -3.49 36.08 21.44
CA THR A 82 -3.86 36.24 22.86
C THR A 82 -5.02 35.29 23.22
N PRO A 83 -4.97 34.57 24.36
CA PRO A 83 -6.08 33.74 24.79
C PRO A 83 -7.29 34.59 25.20
N SER A 84 -8.49 34.09 24.93
CA SER A 84 -9.76 34.71 25.34
C SER A 84 -10.41 33.87 26.43
N GLU A 85 -10.90 34.53 27.49
CA GLU A 85 -11.55 33.85 28.61
C GLU A 85 -12.93 33.31 28.19
N SER A 86 -13.26 32.10 28.63
CA SER A 86 -14.66 31.68 28.76
C SER A 86 -14.86 31.03 30.13
N VAL A 87 -15.84 31.53 30.88
CA VAL A 87 -16.14 31.08 32.24
C VAL A 87 -17.31 30.11 32.16
N THR A 88 -17.13 28.89 32.67
CA THR A 88 -18.23 27.98 32.98
C THR A 88 -17.92 27.27 34.29
N GLN A 89 -18.91 27.24 35.19
CA GLN A 89 -18.76 26.68 36.53
C GLN A 89 -18.91 25.15 36.51
N PRO A 90 -18.32 24.42 37.48
CA PRO A 90 -18.40 22.96 37.51
C PRO A 90 -19.83 22.50 37.80
N VAL A 91 -20.28 21.49 37.05
CA VAL A 91 -21.42 20.65 37.41
C VAL A 91 -20.89 19.50 38.28
N ASN A 92 -21.47 19.31 39.46
CA ASN A 92 -21.30 18.07 40.21
C ASN A 92 -22.20 17.00 39.58
N ASP A 93 -21.58 15.94 39.05
CA ASP A 93 -22.25 14.64 38.91
C ASP A 93 -21.51 13.64 39.79
N GLU A 94 -22.17 13.18 40.86
CA GLU A 94 -21.68 12.11 41.72
C GLU A 94 -22.00 10.75 41.10
N ASN A 95 -21.07 9.79 41.25
CA ASN A 95 -21.14 8.38 40.84
C ASN A 95 -22.54 7.79 40.56
N LEU A 96 -22.84 7.53 39.28
CA LEU A 96 -23.74 6.47 38.84
C LEU A 96 -23.13 5.67 37.70
N THR A 97 -22.15 4.82 38.02
CA THR A 97 -21.74 3.70 37.15
C THR A 97 -22.87 2.68 37.11
N ILE A 98 -23.83 2.88 36.22
CA ILE A 98 -24.79 1.85 35.83
C ILE A 98 -24.02 0.81 35.01
N GLU A 99 -24.01 -0.42 35.49
CA GLU A 99 -23.66 -1.59 34.68
C GLU A 99 -24.88 -1.90 33.79
N GLU A 100 -24.77 -1.64 32.48
CA GLU A 100 -25.82 -1.99 31.52
C GLU A 100 -25.85 -3.51 31.30
N PHE A 101 -26.60 -4.22 32.15
CA PHE A 101 -26.87 -5.64 31.96
C PHE A 101 -27.90 -5.86 30.85
N HIS A 102 -27.43 -6.19 29.66
CA HIS A 102 -28.28 -6.70 28.59
C HIS A 102 -28.89 -8.04 29.00
N SER A 103 -30.21 -8.05 29.27
CA SER A 103 -30.95 -9.25 29.65
C SER A 103 -32.09 -9.57 28.68
N LEU A 104 -32.23 -10.87 28.37
CA LEU A 104 -33.33 -11.43 27.59
C LEU A 104 -33.96 -12.59 28.34
N THR A 105 -35.27 -12.80 28.13
CA THR A 105 -36.01 -13.93 28.70
C THR A 105 -36.87 -14.65 27.67
N ALA A 106 -37.02 -15.97 27.80
CA ALA A 106 -37.87 -16.79 26.95
C ALA A 106 -38.39 -18.04 27.72
N ARG A 107 -39.38 -18.72 27.14
CA ARG A 107 -39.88 -20.03 27.59
C ARG A 107 -39.77 -21.02 26.45
N GLN A 108 -39.27 -22.22 26.72
CA GLN A 108 -39.06 -23.24 25.69
C GLN A 108 -39.73 -24.56 26.07
N ARG A 109 -40.11 -25.33 25.04
CA ARG A 109 -40.81 -26.61 25.19
C ARG A 109 -39.98 -27.76 24.62
N ARG A 110 -39.72 -28.77 25.44
CA ARG A 110 -39.38 -30.13 24.98
C ARG A 110 -40.63 -30.99 25.14
N ASP A 111 -41.01 -31.72 24.10
CA ASP A 111 -41.95 -32.83 24.26
C ASP A 111 -41.15 -34.07 24.69
N ILE A 112 -41.21 -34.39 25.98
CA ILE A 112 -40.73 -35.65 26.55
C ILE A 112 -41.95 -36.47 26.94
N THR A 113 -41.97 -37.76 26.58
CA THR A 113 -43.13 -38.62 26.79
C THR A 113 -43.40 -38.81 28.28
N LYS A 114 -44.53 -38.28 28.77
CA LYS A 114 -44.81 -38.19 30.21
C LYS A 114 -45.06 -39.56 30.84
N THR A 115 -44.05 -40.11 31.52
CA THR A 115 -44.26 -41.15 32.54
C THR A 115 -45.10 -40.59 33.70
N ALA A 116 -45.79 -41.48 34.43
CA ALA A 116 -46.80 -41.09 35.41
C ALA A 116 -46.25 -40.17 36.52
N PRO A 117 -47.06 -39.25 37.06
CA PRO A 117 -46.63 -38.37 38.15
C PRO A 117 -46.34 -39.20 39.41
N ASP A 118 -45.08 -39.26 39.81
CA ASP A 118 -44.71 -39.70 41.16
C ASP A 118 -45.16 -38.63 42.16
N THR A 119 -45.56 -39.04 43.36
CA THR A 119 -46.12 -38.16 44.40
C THR A 119 -45.04 -37.47 45.25
N THR A 120 -43.84 -37.31 44.70
CA THR A 120 -42.74 -36.55 45.29
C THR A 120 -42.95 -35.05 45.12
N LYS A 121 -42.37 -34.25 46.02
CA LYS A 121 -42.24 -32.80 45.83
C LYS A 121 -41.46 -32.52 44.53
N ASN A 122 -41.90 -31.54 43.73
CA ASN A 122 -41.18 -31.07 42.54
C ASN A 122 -39.71 -30.78 42.88
N ARG A 123 -38.83 -31.06 41.93
CA ARG A 123 -37.38 -30.90 42.04
C ARG A 123 -36.94 -29.81 41.08
N PRO A 124 -36.17 -28.80 41.52
CA PRO A 124 -35.72 -27.75 40.61
C PRO A 124 -34.80 -28.32 39.53
N PRO A 125 -34.63 -27.60 38.40
CA PRO A 125 -33.65 -27.95 37.38
C PRO A 125 -32.23 -28.04 37.93
N HIS A 126 -31.33 -28.67 37.18
CA HIS A 126 -29.91 -28.71 37.48
C HIS A 126 -29.06 -28.54 36.22
N ILE A 127 -27.81 -28.11 36.39
CA ILE A 127 -26.86 -27.98 35.29
C ILE A 127 -26.43 -29.36 34.80
N ASN A 128 -26.49 -29.57 33.49
CA ASN A 128 -25.90 -30.72 32.82
C ASN A 128 -24.38 -30.52 32.73
N GLN A 129 -23.65 -30.98 33.74
CA GLN A 129 -22.21 -30.72 33.89
C GLN A 129 -21.38 -31.02 32.63
N ALA A 130 -21.64 -32.16 31.97
CA ALA A 130 -20.92 -32.55 30.76
C ALA A 130 -21.17 -31.59 29.58
N TYR A 131 -22.39 -31.05 29.46
CA TYR A 131 -22.69 -30.05 28.43
C TYR A 131 -22.20 -28.64 28.81
N TYR A 132 -22.20 -28.30 30.10
CA TYR A 132 -21.58 -27.08 30.60
C TYR A 132 -20.08 -27.04 30.26
N GLU A 133 -19.35 -28.13 30.48
CA GLU A 133 -17.94 -28.25 30.13
C GLU A 133 -17.71 -28.14 28.61
N GLN A 134 -18.53 -28.83 27.80
CA GLN A 134 -18.50 -28.72 26.34
C GLN A 134 -18.76 -27.28 25.86
N LEU A 135 -19.76 -26.60 26.42
CA LEU A 135 -20.16 -25.25 26.03
C LEU A 135 -19.11 -24.21 26.49
N GLN A 136 -18.53 -24.35 27.69
CA GLN A 136 -17.41 -23.52 28.12
C GLN A 136 -16.18 -23.73 27.23
N GLN A 137 -15.90 -24.95 26.77
CA GLN A 137 -14.83 -25.18 25.80
C GLN A 137 -15.13 -24.47 24.47
N GLN A 138 -16.36 -24.56 23.95
CA GLN A 138 -16.76 -23.87 22.72
C GLN A 138 -16.66 -22.35 22.84
N ILE A 139 -17.09 -21.76 23.96
CA ILE A 139 -16.98 -20.32 24.23
C ILE A 139 -15.52 -19.90 24.37
N SER A 140 -14.67 -20.72 25.03
CA SER A 140 -13.24 -20.44 25.17
C SER A 140 -12.46 -20.41 23.84
N GLY A 141 -13.01 -21.02 22.79
CA GLY A 141 -12.45 -21.01 21.44
C GLY A 141 -12.83 -19.80 20.59
N TRP A 142 -13.63 -18.86 21.10
CA TRP A 142 -13.95 -17.62 20.39
C TRP A 142 -12.73 -16.71 20.28
N VAL A 143 -12.65 -15.94 19.20
CA VAL A 143 -11.63 -14.89 19.03
C VAL A 143 -12.30 -13.54 19.20
N LEU A 144 -11.92 -12.81 20.26
CA LEU A 144 -12.30 -11.42 20.45
C LEU A 144 -11.07 -10.55 20.21
N GLN A 145 -11.18 -9.59 19.30
CA GLN A 145 -10.13 -8.64 18.96
C GLN A 145 -10.72 -7.23 18.95
N HIS A 146 -10.02 -6.26 19.52
CA HIS A 146 -10.50 -4.88 19.59
C HIS A 146 -10.91 -4.34 18.21
N GLY A 147 -12.01 -3.59 18.15
CA GLY A 147 -12.55 -3.02 16.91
C GLY A 147 -13.22 -4.03 15.96
N SER A 148 -13.02 -5.34 16.15
CA SER A 148 -13.67 -6.36 15.31
C SER A 148 -15.17 -6.51 15.64
N THR A 149 -15.99 -6.65 14.61
CA THR A 149 -17.40 -7.02 14.75
C THR A 149 -17.51 -8.53 14.95
N ILE A 150 -18.24 -8.95 15.99
CA ILE A 150 -18.44 -10.37 16.32
C ILE A 150 -19.87 -10.84 16.04
N HIS A 151 -20.02 -12.11 15.72
CA HIS A 151 -21.32 -12.79 15.59
C HIS A 151 -21.18 -14.28 15.98
N TYR A 152 -21.32 -14.57 17.27
CA TYR A 152 -21.22 -15.94 17.81
C TYR A 152 -22.60 -16.52 18.12
N SER A 153 -22.77 -17.83 17.95
CA SER A 153 -24.03 -18.53 18.21
C SER A 153 -23.81 -19.92 18.82
N VAL A 154 -24.57 -20.26 19.86
CA VAL A 154 -24.45 -21.51 20.64
C VAL A 154 -25.82 -22.05 21.06
N ALA A 155 -25.95 -23.37 21.13
CA ALA A 155 -27.14 -24.03 21.66
C ALA A 155 -27.07 -24.11 23.20
N ILE A 156 -28.19 -23.85 23.89
CA ILE A 156 -28.26 -23.77 25.36
C ILE A 156 -29.33 -24.69 25.95
N GLU A 157 -30.15 -25.31 25.10
CA GLU A 157 -31.20 -26.25 25.46
C GLU A 157 -30.66 -27.45 26.27
N PRO A 158 -29.49 -28.05 25.97
CA PRO A 158 -28.99 -29.19 26.74
C PRO A 158 -28.30 -28.81 28.05
N LEU A 159 -28.13 -27.51 28.36
CA LEU A 159 -27.39 -27.01 29.52
C LEU A 159 -28.10 -27.27 30.86
N PHE A 160 -29.43 -27.32 30.85
CA PHE A 160 -30.24 -27.60 32.04
C PHE A 160 -31.11 -28.84 31.83
N ILE A 161 -31.22 -29.64 32.88
CA ILE A 161 -32.08 -30.81 32.94
C ILE A 161 -33.09 -30.58 34.06
N ASP A 162 -34.37 -30.62 33.70
CA ASP A 162 -35.45 -30.70 34.66
C ASP A 162 -35.67 -32.17 35.07
N PRO A 163 -35.64 -32.54 36.37
CA PRO A 163 -35.78 -33.92 36.80
C PRO A 163 -37.19 -34.51 36.64
N ASP A 164 -38.23 -33.66 36.58
CA ASP A 164 -39.65 -34.03 36.56
C ASP A 164 -40.29 -33.82 35.16
N GLY A 165 -39.58 -33.13 34.27
CA GLY A 165 -39.95 -32.90 32.86
C GLY A 165 -40.69 -31.58 32.63
N ASP A 166 -40.55 -30.61 33.53
CA ASP A 166 -41.23 -29.31 33.45
C ASP A 166 -40.63 -28.36 32.40
N LEU A 167 -41.37 -27.27 32.12
CA LEU A 167 -41.05 -26.31 31.07
C LEU A 167 -40.15 -25.19 31.59
N LEU A 168 -38.90 -25.16 31.13
CA LEU A 168 -37.92 -24.18 31.57
C LEU A 168 -38.13 -22.80 30.93
N SER A 169 -38.22 -21.80 31.81
CA SER A 169 -37.99 -20.38 31.53
C SER A 169 -36.48 -20.11 31.56
N TYR A 170 -35.96 -19.34 30.62
CA TYR A 170 -34.55 -18.97 30.52
C TYR A 170 -34.36 -17.46 30.68
N ARG A 171 -33.26 -17.06 31.33
CA ARG A 171 -32.69 -15.70 31.39
C ARG A 171 -31.24 -15.77 30.94
N VAL A 172 -30.77 -14.78 30.20
CA VAL A 172 -29.33 -14.63 29.89
C VAL A 172 -28.90 -13.20 30.18
N GLU A 173 -27.68 -13.05 30.69
CA GLU A 173 -27.04 -11.79 31.03
C GLU A 173 -25.59 -11.77 30.56
N LEU A 174 -25.10 -10.60 30.17
CA LEU A 174 -23.72 -10.37 29.76
C LEU A 174 -23.24 -9.04 30.37
N ASN A 175 -22.07 -9.03 31.01
CA ASN A 175 -21.47 -7.83 31.60
C ASN A 175 -20.66 -7.01 30.57
N SER A 176 -21.28 -6.70 29.43
CA SER A 176 -20.67 -5.95 28.33
C SER A 176 -21.61 -4.86 27.84
N ARG A 177 -21.03 -3.69 27.53
CA ARG A 177 -21.68 -2.56 26.85
C ARG A 177 -21.46 -2.65 25.34
N ALA A 178 -20.31 -3.18 24.93
CA ALA A 178 -19.90 -3.25 23.53
C ALA A 178 -20.47 -4.49 22.80
N LEU A 179 -20.82 -5.54 23.55
CA LEU A 179 -21.40 -6.80 23.08
C LEU A 179 -22.81 -7.02 23.61
N GLN A 180 -23.72 -7.52 22.76
CA GLN A 180 -25.15 -7.65 23.07
C GLN A 180 -25.67 -9.05 22.74
N VAL A 181 -26.62 -9.53 23.55
CA VAL A 181 -27.36 -10.77 23.28
C VAL A 181 -28.54 -10.47 22.35
N ARG A 182 -28.64 -11.18 21.22
CA ARG A 182 -29.65 -10.96 20.16
C ARG A 182 -30.79 -11.99 20.13
N SER A 183 -30.50 -13.22 20.53
CA SER A 183 -31.45 -14.33 20.57
C SER A 183 -31.05 -15.29 21.68
N LEU A 184 -31.99 -16.13 22.12
CA LEU A 184 -31.77 -17.22 23.09
C LEU A 184 -31.85 -18.61 22.45
N THR A 185 -32.34 -18.71 21.21
CA THR A 185 -32.59 -19.98 20.50
C THR A 185 -32.23 -19.85 19.01
N PRO A 186 -31.00 -20.20 18.59
CA PRO A 186 -29.81 -20.40 19.45
C PRO A 186 -29.38 -19.09 20.13
N LEU A 187 -28.69 -19.21 21.28
CA LEU A 187 -28.13 -18.06 21.99
C LEU A 187 -27.09 -17.39 21.09
N THR A 188 -27.31 -16.12 20.76
CA THR A 188 -26.51 -15.39 19.76
C THR A 188 -26.01 -14.07 20.33
N LEU A 189 -24.70 -13.84 20.26
CA LEU A 189 -24.00 -12.64 20.74
C LEU A 189 -23.45 -11.86 19.54
N THR A 190 -23.70 -10.54 19.52
CA THR A 190 -23.24 -9.63 18.46
C THR A 190 -22.74 -8.31 19.05
N GLY A 191 -21.72 -7.71 18.46
CA GLY A 191 -21.24 -6.39 18.89
C GLY A 191 -19.90 -6.06 18.26
N ILE A 192 -19.24 -5.03 18.78
CA ILE A 192 -17.84 -4.69 18.47
C ILE A 192 -17.05 -4.87 19.74
N ALA A 193 -15.94 -5.63 19.74
CA ALA A 193 -15.21 -5.88 20.98
C ALA A 193 -14.38 -4.66 21.42
N ASP A 194 -14.55 -4.22 22.68
CA ASP A 194 -13.80 -3.10 23.27
C ASP A 194 -12.67 -3.61 24.19
N SER A 195 -11.45 -3.12 23.97
CA SER A 195 -10.27 -3.45 24.79
C SER A 195 -10.35 -2.93 26.23
N GLN A 196 -11.27 -1.99 26.51
CA GLN A 196 -11.53 -1.52 27.87
C GLN A 196 -12.38 -2.49 28.70
N GLU A 197 -13.01 -3.49 28.08
CA GLU A 197 -13.77 -4.53 28.79
C GLU A 197 -12.87 -5.70 29.19
N SER A 198 -12.99 -6.15 30.43
CA SER A 198 -12.21 -7.26 31.00
C SER A 198 -13.09 -8.15 31.89
N GLU A 199 -12.65 -9.40 32.12
CA GLU A 199 -13.42 -10.43 32.82
C GLU A 199 -14.88 -10.57 32.32
N LEU A 200 -15.05 -10.64 30.99
CA LEU A 200 -16.34 -10.88 30.38
C LEU A 200 -16.92 -12.25 30.79
N ARG A 201 -18.16 -12.23 31.24
CA ARG A 201 -18.92 -13.34 31.82
C ARG A 201 -20.33 -13.36 31.23
N LEU A 202 -20.70 -14.51 30.69
CA LEU A 202 -22.03 -14.82 30.20
C LEU A 202 -22.74 -15.67 31.26
N SER A 203 -23.79 -15.13 31.88
CA SER A 203 -24.64 -15.86 32.82
C SER A 203 -25.87 -16.38 32.09
N ILE A 204 -26.18 -17.66 32.24
CA ILE A 204 -27.40 -18.31 31.71
C ILE A 204 -28.12 -18.93 32.90
N SER A 205 -29.39 -18.59 33.09
CA SER A 205 -30.21 -19.08 34.20
C SER A 205 -31.47 -19.79 33.71
N ALA A 206 -31.88 -20.85 34.39
CA ALA A 206 -33.12 -21.57 34.13
C ALA A 206 -34.00 -21.74 35.38
N ASN A 207 -35.32 -21.76 35.19
CA ASN A 207 -36.33 -21.89 36.24
C ASN A 207 -37.56 -22.65 35.72
N ASP A 208 -38.15 -23.51 36.55
CA ASP A 208 -39.31 -24.37 36.21
C ASP A 208 -40.67 -23.67 36.36
N ASN A 209 -40.70 -22.47 36.97
CA ASN A 209 -41.88 -21.72 37.42
C ASN A 209 -42.71 -22.39 38.55
N GLN A 210 -42.35 -23.60 38.99
CA GLN A 210 -43.02 -24.34 40.08
C GLN A 210 -42.50 -23.89 41.45
N HIS A 211 -41.21 -23.55 41.52
CA HIS A 211 -40.55 -23.04 42.73
C HIS A 211 -40.68 -21.52 42.92
N GLY A 212 -41.47 -20.85 42.08
CA GLY A 212 -41.59 -19.39 42.05
C GLY A 212 -40.54 -18.72 41.16
N LEU A 213 -40.62 -17.39 41.05
CA LEU A 213 -39.83 -16.57 40.12
C LEU A 213 -38.71 -15.75 40.79
N GLU A 214 -38.60 -15.84 42.11
CA GLU A 214 -37.60 -15.15 42.94
C GLU A 214 -36.18 -15.62 42.59
N SER A 215 -35.18 -14.73 42.67
CA SER A 215 -33.84 -14.97 42.10
C SER A 215 -33.10 -16.19 42.66
N GLU A 216 -33.37 -16.60 43.90
CA GLU A 216 -32.80 -17.81 44.49
C GLU A 216 -33.33 -19.12 43.87
N ASN A 217 -34.46 -19.07 43.16
CA ASN A 217 -35.05 -20.21 42.44
C ASN A 217 -34.58 -20.29 40.96
N TRP A 218 -33.60 -19.48 40.56
CA TRP A 218 -33.00 -19.51 39.22
C TRP A 218 -31.63 -20.20 39.22
N VAL A 219 -31.58 -21.40 38.66
CA VAL A 219 -30.36 -22.20 38.58
C VAL A 219 -29.48 -21.64 37.48
N THR A 220 -28.30 -21.15 37.85
CA THR A 220 -27.46 -20.31 36.98
C THR A 220 -26.11 -20.94 36.69
N ALA A 221 -25.75 -20.99 35.40
CA ALA A 221 -24.43 -21.33 34.90
C ALA A 221 -23.71 -20.06 34.44
N HIS A 222 -22.42 -19.94 34.76
CA HIS A 222 -21.59 -18.80 34.37
C HIS A 222 -20.48 -19.25 33.44
N PHE A 223 -20.28 -18.57 32.32
CA PHE A 223 -19.23 -18.86 31.36
C PHE A 223 -18.26 -17.68 31.26
N SER A 224 -16.97 -17.93 31.39
CA SER A 224 -15.95 -16.94 31.07
C SER A 224 -15.78 -16.85 29.56
N LEU A 225 -15.84 -15.64 29.02
CA LEU A 225 -15.48 -15.36 27.63
C LEU A 225 -13.94 -15.21 27.52
N PRO A 226 -13.37 -15.43 26.33
CA PRO A 226 -11.96 -15.13 26.06
C PRO A 226 -11.63 -13.64 26.31
N ALA A 227 -10.39 -13.36 26.70
CA ALA A 227 -9.91 -11.98 26.80
C ALA A 227 -9.91 -11.31 25.42
N ILE A 228 -10.34 -10.05 25.37
CA ILE A 228 -10.29 -9.23 24.16
C ILE A 228 -8.84 -8.90 23.87
N LYS A 229 -8.33 -9.39 22.74
CA LYS A 229 -6.98 -9.07 22.28
C LYS A 229 -6.93 -7.62 21.80
N PRO A 230 -5.83 -6.88 22.04
CA PRO A 230 -5.64 -5.59 21.40
C PRO A 230 -5.64 -5.78 19.88
N GLN A 231 -6.07 -4.74 19.15
CA GLN A 231 -5.81 -4.65 17.73
C GLN A 231 -4.32 -4.36 17.58
N LEU A 232 -3.63 -5.20 16.80
CA LEU A 232 -2.27 -4.91 16.34
C LEU A 232 -2.33 -3.66 15.45
N PRO A 233 -1.43 -2.66 15.62
CA PRO A 233 -1.35 -1.51 14.72
C PRO A 233 -1.25 -1.95 13.26
N LEU A 234 -1.76 -1.15 12.33
CA LEU A 234 -1.61 -1.43 10.90
C LEU A 234 -0.13 -1.40 10.48
N SER A 235 0.72 -0.66 11.22
CA SER A 235 2.18 -0.68 11.07
C SER A 235 2.81 -2.07 11.35
N ASP A 236 2.22 -2.95 12.17
CA ASP A 236 2.74 -4.32 12.37
C ASP A 236 2.77 -5.14 11.06
N MET A 237 1.87 -4.83 10.13
CA MET A 237 1.80 -5.53 8.83
C MET A 237 3.00 -5.24 7.90
N LEU A 238 3.91 -4.35 8.29
CA LEU A 238 5.14 -4.03 7.55
C LEU A 238 6.41 -4.63 8.19
N ILE A 239 6.28 -5.39 9.27
CA ILE A 239 7.38 -5.89 10.11
C ILE A 239 7.60 -7.39 9.86
N ASP A 240 8.85 -7.85 10.00
CA ASP A 240 9.31 -9.24 9.86
C ASP A 240 8.97 -9.95 8.53
N GLN A 241 8.71 -9.18 7.46
CA GLN A 241 8.54 -9.68 6.09
C GLN A 241 9.28 -8.83 5.04
N PRO A 242 9.66 -9.42 3.89
CA PRO A 242 10.23 -8.67 2.77
C PRO A 242 9.18 -7.77 2.11
N LEU A 243 9.59 -6.56 1.74
CA LEU A 243 8.76 -5.56 1.08
C LEU A 243 9.51 -4.97 -0.11
N TYR A 244 9.02 -5.23 -1.32
CA TYR A 244 9.58 -4.72 -2.57
C TYR A 244 8.92 -3.39 -2.96
N ARG A 245 9.71 -2.37 -3.31
CA ARG A 245 9.26 -1.04 -3.77
C ARG A 245 9.75 -0.78 -5.19
N ILE A 246 8.92 -0.19 -6.04
CA ILE A 246 9.36 0.35 -7.34
C ILE A 246 9.60 1.85 -7.20
N ASN A 247 10.84 2.28 -7.46
CA ASN A 247 11.27 3.67 -7.40
C ASN A 247 11.92 4.09 -8.74
N THR A 248 12.24 5.38 -8.89
CA THR A 248 12.89 5.94 -10.08
C THR A 248 14.27 6.50 -9.76
N THR A 249 15.27 6.13 -10.56
CA THR A 249 16.63 6.69 -10.49
C THR A 249 17.06 7.23 -11.86
N ARG A 250 18.07 8.10 -11.89
CA ARG A 250 18.84 8.40 -13.13
C ARG A 250 20.19 7.69 -13.17
N THR A 251 20.53 6.88 -12.16
CA THR A 251 21.78 6.10 -12.09
C THR A 251 21.49 4.69 -11.61
N LEU A 252 21.78 3.69 -12.45
CA LEU A 252 21.48 2.28 -12.21
C LEU A 252 22.64 1.44 -12.75
N GLY A 253 23.19 0.52 -11.94
CA GLY A 253 24.32 -0.33 -12.37
C GLY A 253 25.57 0.45 -12.79
N SER A 254 25.86 1.56 -12.12
CA SER A 254 26.89 2.56 -12.49
C SER A 254 26.70 3.27 -13.85
N GLN A 255 25.65 2.96 -14.61
CA GLN A 255 25.25 3.72 -15.79
C GLN A 255 24.36 4.90 -15.38
N ARG A 256 24.69 6.10 -15.86
CA ARG A 256 23.80 7.28 -15.79
C ARG A 256 22.93 7.33 -17.04
N TYR A 257 21.63 7.50 -16.85
CA TYR A 257 20.62 7.65 -17.89
C TYR A 257 20.25 9.15 -18.04
N PRO A 258 19.89 9.62 -19.25
CA PRO A 258 19.41 10.99 -19.42
C PRO A 258 18.02 11.20 -18.78
N PHE A 259 17.21 10.13 -18.76
CA PHE A 259 15.86 10.08 -18.18
C PHE A 259 15.79 9.20 -16.92
N HIS A 260 14.62 9.15 -16.29
CA HIS A 260 14.36 8.27 -15.14
C HIS A 260 14.11 6.82 -15.59
N VAL A 261 14.82 5.88 -14.97
CA VAL A 261 14.62 4.43 -15.11
C VAL A 261 14.13 3.84 -13.80
N LEU A 262 13.40 2.74 -13.89
CA LEU A 262 12.91 2.05 -12.70
C LEU A 262 14.02 1.28 -12.00
N GLN A 263 14.01 1.35 -10.67
CA GLN A 263 14.82 0.59 -9.76
C GLN A 263 13.88 -0.14 -8.80
N CYS A 264 14.01 -1.47 -8.73
CA CYS A 264 13.35 -2.22 -7.66
C CYS A 264 14.25 -2.18 -6.42
N GLU A 265 13.62 -1.84 -5.29
CA GLU A 265 14.20 -1.80 -3.96
C GLU A 265 13.56 -2.93 -3.13
N LEU A 266 14.27 -3.44 -2.14
CA LEU A 266 13.82 -4.48 -1.22
C LEU A 266 14.17 -4.06 0.20
N PHE A 267 13.19 -4.13 1.10
CA PHE A 267 13.31 -3.83 2.52
C PHE A 267 12.87 -5.05 3.36
N GLU A 268 13.44 -5.23 4.56
CA GLU A 268 12.86 -6.08 5.63
C GLU A 268 13.05 -5.31 6.96
N LEU A 269 11.96 -5.07 7.68
CA LEU A 269 11.97 -4.35 8.96
C LEU A 269 11.98 -5.37 10.10
N LYS A 270 13.13 -5.58 10.73
CA LYS A 270 13.36 -6.73 11.62
C LYS A 270 14.32 -6.46 12.75
N GLU A 271 13.99 -6.93 13.96
CA GLU A 271 14.85 -6.84 15.15
C GLU A 271 15.34 -5.39 15.42
N GLY A 272 14.51 -4.38 15.11
CA GLY A 272 14.85 -2.94 15.21
C GLY A 272 15.76 -2.41 14.09
N ASN A 273 16.14 -3.23 13.12
CA ASN A 273 17.02 -2.89 11.99
C ASN A 273 16.23 -2.81 10.67
N VAL A 274 16.63 -1.89 9.79
CA VAL A 274 16.16 -1.79 8.42
C VAL A 274 17.17 -2.50 7.53
N TRP A 275 16.81 -3.69 7.06
CA TRP A 275 17.52 -4.39 6.01
C TRP A 275 17.11 -3.83 4.66
N TYR A 276 18.06 -3.66 3.75
CA TYR A 276 17.82 -3.03 2.45
C TYR A 276 18.75 -3.56 1.36
N ALA A 277 18.20 -3.70 0.15
CA ALA A 277 18.92 -3.85 -1.10
C ALA A 277 18.25 -3.03 -2.22
N ALA A 278 18.99 -2.68 -3.26
CA ALA A 278 18.47 -1.99 -4.43
C ALA A 278 19.08 -2.56 -5.72
N ALA A 279 18.23 -2.82 -6.72
CA ALA A 279 18.62 -3.45 -7.96
C ALA A 279 19.65 -2.62 -8.73
N ASN A 280 20.55 -3.28 -9.45
CA ASN A 280 21.55 -2.66 -10.32
C ASN A 280 21.19 -2.78 -11.83
N HIS A 281 19.99 -3.26 -12.14
CA HIS A 281 19.51 -3.55 -13.50
C HIS A 281 17.99 -3.37 -13.63
N ARG A 282 17.51 -3.09 -14.85
CA ARG A 282 16.12 -2.69 -15.13
C ARG A 282 15.06 -3.82 -15.08
N ARG A 283 15.45 -5.09 -14.89
CA ARG A 283 14.57 -6.26 -15.13
C ARG A 283 14.31 -7.21 -13.96
N ARG A 284 15.00 -7.07 -12.83
CA ARG A 284 14.81 -7.96 -11.66
C ARG A 284 14.95 -7.18 -10.36
N CYS A 285 14.36 -7.70 -9.29
CA CYS A 285 14.53 -7.20 -7.93
C CYS A 285 15.74 -7.85 -7.23
N PRO A 286 16.25 -7.26 -6.13
CA PRO A 286 17.27 -7.90 -5.31
C PRO A 286 16.76 -9.21 -4.69
N GLN A 287 17.70 -10.06 -4.27
CA GLN A 287 17.44 -11.22 -3.42
C GLN A 287 17.69 -10.90 -1.94
N LEU A 288 17.18 -11.76 -1.04
CA LEU A 288 17.29 -11.58 0.41
C LEU A 288 18.76 -11.59 0.89
N ASP A 289 19.64 -12.35 0.24
CA ASP A 289 21.07 -12.43 0.53
C ASP A 289 21.89 -11.24 -0.02
N GLU A 290 21.27 -10.36 -0.83
CA GLU A 290 21.86 -9.08 -1.23
C GLU A 290 21.58 -7.96 -0.20
N MET A 291 20.73 -8.21 0.81
CA MET A 291 20.35 -7.23 1.82
C MET A 291 21.45 -6.96 2.86
N ARG A 292 21.48 -5.72 3.34
CA ARG A 292 22.33 -5.27 4.44
C ARG A 292 21.56 -4.30 5.34
N ILE A 293 21.93 -4.22 6.61
CA ILE A 293 21.42 -3.19 7.52
C ILE A 293 21.88 -1.82 7.03
N VAL A 294 20.94 -0.88 6.84
CA VAL A 294 21.23 0.51 6.41
C VAL A 294 20.71 1.57 7.39
N ALA A 295 19.80 1.22 8.29
CA ALA A 295 19.18 2.10 9.28
C ALA A 295 18.64 1.27 10.45
N THR A 296 18.17 1.93 11.51
CA THR A 296 17.29 1.32 12.52
C THR A 296 15.86 1.83 12.34
N TYR A 297 14.87 1.12 12.88
CA TYR A 297 13.49 1.61 12.94
C TYR A 297 12.94 1.61 14.37
N GLN A 298 11.96 2.47 14.59
CA GLN A 298 11.09 2.44 15.77
C GLN A 298 9.65 2.60 15.32
N GLN A 299 8.77 1.78 15.86
CA GLN A 299 7.33 1.95 15.70
C GLN A 299 6.81 2.87 16.80
N GLN A 300 6.04 3.89 16.43
CA GLN A 300 5.38 4.81 17.34
C GLN A 300 3.99 5.10 16.77
N ASP A 301 2.95 4.84 17.57
CA ASP A 301 1.56 4.82 17.13
C ASP A 301 1.38 3.98 15.83
N GLU A 302 0.65 4.50 14.84
CA GLU A 302 0.44 3.89 13.53
C GLU A 302 1.57 4.18 12.51
N GLN A 303 2.75 4.62 12.96
CA GLN A 303 3.89 4.94 12.10
C GLN A 303 5.15 4.13 12.42
N ILE A 304 5.98 3.93 11.39
CA ILE A 304 7.32 3.38 11.50
C ILE A 304 8.32 4.48 11.15
N HIS A 305 9.16 4.86 12.11
CA HIS A 305 10.18 5.89 11.96
C HIS A 305 11.55 5.25 11.66
N LEU A 306 12.07 5.52 10.46
CA LEU A 306 13.33 5.01 9.94
C LEU A 306 14.46 6.02 10.21
N HIS A 307 15.55 5.55 10.81
CA HIS A 307 16.65 6.37 11.30
C HIS A 307 17.94 5.99 10.58
N PHE A 308 18.31 6.78 9.56
CA PHE A 308 19.48 6.50 8.72
C PHE A 308 20.76 7.15 9.28
N PRO A 309 21.95 6.57 8.99
CA PRO A 309 23.24 7.22 9.20
C PRO A 309 23.28 8.64 8.61
N ALA A 310 24.11 9.50 9.21
CA ALA A 310 24.16 10.94 8.94
C ALA A 310 22.90 11.75 9.31
N GLY A 311 21.89 11.15 9.97
CA GLY A 311 20.76 11.87 10.56
C GLY A 311 19.58 12.12 9.62
N THR A 312 19.61 11.53 8.42
CA THR A 312 18.43 11.43 7.56
C THR A 312 17.35 10.59 8.23
N THR A 313 16.10 11.05 8.17
CA THR A 313 14.95 10.34 8.71
C THR A 313 13.87 10.15 7.66
N ALA A 314 13.08 9.09 7.83
CA ALA A 314 11.81 8.93 7.15
C ALA A 314 10.75 8.39 8.12
N SER A 315 9.47 8.54 7.82
CA SER A 315 8.42 7.72 8.43
C SER A 315 7.49 7.11 7.40
N TRP A 316 7.01 5.89 7.69
CA TRP A 316 6.02 5.18 6.90
C TRP A 316 4.72 5.06 7.70
N GLN A 317 3.60 5.41 7.07
CA GLN A 317 2.25 5.15 7.58
C GLN A 317 1.52 4.23 6.61
N LEU A 318 1.02 3.09 7.09
CA LEU A 318 0.16 2.22 6.26
C LEU A 318 -1.21 2.89 6.08
N ARG A 319 -1.62 3.13 4.84
CA ARG A 319 -2.92 3.72 4.50
C ARG A 319 -3.96 2.67 4.14
N HIS A 320 -3.55 1.61 3.45
CA HIS A 320 -4.42 0.54 3.00
C HIS A 320 -3.61 -0.73 2.68
N HIS A 321 -4.24 -1.90 2.71
CA HIS A 321 -3.64 -3.14 2.25
C HIS A 321 -4.70 -4.01 1.59
N TYR A 322 -4.33 -4.74 0.53
CA TYR A 322 -5.27 -5.57 -0.22
C TYR A 322 -4.55 -6.70 -0.99
N PRO A 323 -5.21 -7.85 -1.21
CA PRO A 323 -4.70 -8.89 -2.11
C PRO A 323 -4.82 -8.44 -3.58
N SER A 324 -3.87 -8.85 -4.41
CA SER A 324 -3.90 -8.58 -5.85
C SER A 324 -5.05 -9.32 -6.55
N HIS A 325 -5.66 -8.67 -7.56
CA HIS A 325 -6.63 -9.31 -8.45
C HIS A 325 -5.98 -10.12 -9.59
N PHE A 326 -4.67 -9.97 -9.81
CA PHE A 326 -3.95 -10.54 -10.95
C PHE A 326 -2.88 -11.58 -10.56
N TYR A 327 -2.39 -11.54 -9.32
CA TYR A 327 -1.36 -12.47 -8.81
C TYR A 327 -1.85 -13.17 -7.54
N SER A 328 -1.85 -14.51 -7.54
CA SER A 328 -2.22 -15.31 -6.37
C SER A 328 -1.25 -15.07 -5.22
N ASP A 329 -1.79 -14.97 -4.01
CA ASP A 329 -1.06 -14.85 -2.74
C ASP A 329 -0.18 -13.58 -2.60
N LEU A 330 -0.26 -12.63 -3.55
CA LEU A 330 0.43 -11.34 -3.50
C LEU A 330 -0.40 -10.33 -2.68
N MET A 331 0.17 -9.81 -1.59
CA MET A 331 -0.37 -8.66 -0.85
C MET A 331 0.29 -7.35 -1.29
N ILE A 332 -0.52 -6.31 -1.41
CA ILE A 332 -0.11 -4.95 -1.75
C ILE A 332 -0.40 -4.04 -0.56
N TYR A 333 0.63 -3.37 -0.06
CA TYR A 333 0.58 -2.43 1.05
C TYR A 333 0.79 -1.02 0.54
N HIS A 334 -0.21 -0.15 0.69
CA HIS A 334 -0.14 1.24 0.22
C HIS A 334 0.24 2.15 1.38
N ILE A 335 1.44 2.72 1.34
CA ILE A 335 1.98 3.58 2.40
C ILE A 335 2.04 5.05 1.96
N THR A 336 1.99 5.98 2.91
CA THR A 336 2.63 7.28 2.76
C THR A 336 4.02 7.20 3.39
N SER A 337 5.05 7.60 2.63
CA SER A 337 6.43 7.79 3.10
C SER A 337 6.69 9.29 3.23
N ASN A 338 7.06 9.77 4.41
CA ASN A 338 7.57 11.12 4.64
C ASN A 338 9.09 11.04 4.70
N GLU A 339 9.79 11.45 3.64
CA GLU A 339 11.26 11.38 3.53
C GLU A 339 11.84 12.81 3.65
N ASN A 340 12.47 13.12 4.78
CA ASN A 340 12.99 14.46 5.14
C ASN A 340 11.97 15.62 4.98
N GLY A 341 10.67 15.39 5.25
CA GLY A 341 9.63 16.41 5.12
C GLY A 341 9.00 16.50 3.73
N GLN A 342 9.22 15.52 2.84
CA GLN A 342 8.49 15.35 1.58
C GLN A 342 7.64 14.09 1.64
N GLU A 343 6.33 14.22 1.44
CA GLU A 343 5.39 13.10 1.50
C GLU A 343 5.08 12.54 0.11
N MET A 344 5.30 11.23 -0.04
CA MET A 344 5.06 10.48 -1.27
C MET A 344 4.40 9.13 -0.94
N ALA A 345 3.37 8.75 -1.69
CA ALA A 345 2.75 7.44 -1.55
C ALA A 345 3.42 6.36 -2.42
N PHE A 346 3.45 5.12 -1.93
CA PHE A 346 4.04 3.97 -2.61
C PHE A 346 3.25 2.68 -2.33
N SER A 347 3.06 1.85 -3.36
CA SER A 347 2.78 0.42 -3.16
C SER A 347 4.07 -0.33 -2.80
N LEU A 348 3.99 -1.13 -1.75
CA LEU A 348 4.95 -2.17 -1.40
C LEU A 348 4.33 -3.54 -1.68
N PHE A 349 5.14 -4.47 -2.17
CA PHE A 349 4.73 -5.84 -2.51
C PHE A 349 5.42 -6.83 -1.57
N ASP A 350 4.70 -7.77 -0.96
CA ASP A 350 5.33 -8.84 -0.15
C ASP A 350 6.14 -9.83 -1.02
N GLN A 351 5.63 -10.14 -2.21
CA GLN A 351 6.28 -11.05 -3.15
C GLN A 351 7.06 -10.32 -4.25
N ARG A 352 8.25 -10.85 -4.55
CA ARG A 352 9.15 -10.38 -5.62
C ARG A 352 8.46 -10.29 -6.99
N VAL A 353 7.51 -11.19 -7.26
CA VAL A 353 6.75 -11.24 -8.53
C VAL A 353 5.89 -9.99 -8.76
N GLY A 354 5.35 -9.37 -7.69
CA GLY A 354 4.56 -8.14 -7.79
C GLY A 354 5.39 -6.99 -8.37
N ALA A 355 6.56 -6.74 -7.78
CA ALA A 355 7.49 -5.72 -8.27
C ALA A 355 8.14 -6.11 -9.62
N GLU A 356 8.54 -7.38 -9.82
CA GLU A 356 9.17 -7.81 -11.08
C GLU A 356 8.20 -7.79 -12.27
N SER A 357 6.89 -7.95 -12.06
CA SER A 357 5.89 -7.80 -13.12
C SER A 357 5.86 -6.38 -13.70
N ARG A 358 5.92 -5.35 -12.84
CA ARG A 358 6.05 -3.94 -13.26
C ARG A 358 7.37 -3.64 -13.97
N LEU A 359 8.39 -4.50 -13.86
CA LEU A 359 9.67 -4.37 -14.57
C LEU A 359 9.72 -5.10 -15.94
N ASN A 360 8.75 -5.96 -16.27
CA ASN A 360 8.83 -6.87 -17.42
C ASN A 360 7.50 -7.00 -18.18
N VAL A 361 6.97 -5.88 -18.70
CA VAL A 361 5.81 -5.93 -19.61
C VAL A 361 6.29 -6.08 -21.05
N ASP A 362 6.22 -7.29 -21.60
CA ASP A 362 6.46 -7.49 -23.04
C ASP A 362 5.32 -6.85 -23.87
N THR A 363 5.69 -6.12 -24.93
CA THR A 363 4.74 -5.39 -25.80
C THR A 363 5.25 -5.25 -27.25
N GLY A 364 4.39 -4.85 -28.18
CA GLY A 364 4.74 -4.51 -29.57
C GLY A 364 4.60 -5.62 -30.62
N GLU A 365 4.52 -6.90 -30.25
CA GLU A 365 4.31 -8.00 -31.21
C GLU A 365 2.91 -7.94 -31.85
N TYR A 366 1.93 -7.40 -31.13
CA TYR A 366 0.56 -7.15 -31.58
C TYR A 366 -0.05 -5.95 -30.83
N GLN A 367 -1.05 -5.29 -31.43
CA GLN A 367 -1.72 -4.14 -30.82
C GLN A 367 -2.38 -4.54 -29.48
N TYR A 368 -2.29 -3.68 -28.47
CA TYR A 368 -2.74 -3.93 -27.09
C TYR A 368 -2.04 -5.10 -26.36
N GLN A 369 -0.86 -5.55 -26.81
CA GLN A 369 -0.03 -6.48 -26.03
C GLN A 369 0.48 -5.78 -24.76
N GLY A 370 0.10 -6.29 -23.58
CA GLY A 370 0.53 -5.75 -22.29
C GLY A 370 0.10 -6.63 -21.12
N LEU A 371 0.31 -6.15 -19.90
CA LEU A 371 0.08 -6.88 -18.65
C LEU A 371 -0.79 -6.04 -17.70
N ASN A 372 -1.73 -6.69 -17.02
CA ASN A 372 -2.65 -6.02 -16.09
C ASN A 372 -2.03 -5.93 -14.69
N PHE A 373 -2.24 -4.79 -14.03
CA PHE A 373 -1.74 -4.47 -12.69
C PHE A 373 -2.87 -3.96 -11.81
N ASP A 374 -2.78 -4.26 -10.52
CA ASP A 374 -3.50 -3.52 -9.49
C ASP A 374 -2.89 -2.13 -9.28
N TYR A 375 -3.78 -1.17 -9.01
CA TYR A 375 -3.47 0.17 -8.55
C TYR A 375 -4.57 0.63 -7.57
N LEU A 376 -4.21 1.43 -6.56
CA LEU A 376 -5.15 1.91 -5.55
C LEU A 376 -5.53 3.38 -5.77
N MET A 377 -6.77 3.61 -6.18
CA MET A 377 -7.32 4.92 -6.54
C MET A 377 -8.12 5.55 -5.39
N LEU A 378 -8.26 6.87 -5.39
CA LEU A 378 -9.16 7.61 -4.48
C LEU A 378 -10.51 7.85 -5.16
N ASN A 379 -11.61 7.75 -4.41
CA ASN A 379 -12.92 8.25 -4.83
C ASN A 379 -13.14 9.72 -4.42
N ALA A 380 -14.31 10.28 -4.74
CA ALA A 380 -14.66 11.67 -4.40
C ALA A 380 -14.79 11.93 -2.88
N GLN A 381 -14.87 10.87 -2.07
CA GLN A 381 -14.90 10.88 -0.61
C GLN A 381 -13.51 10.68 0.01
N GLN A 382 -12.46 10.56 -0.83
CA GLN A 382 -11.08 10.19 -0.46
C GLN A 382 -10.94 8.79 0.15
N GLU A 383 -11.89 7.89 -0.11
CA GLU A 383 -11.78 6.47 0.22
C GLU A 383 -11.00 5.74 -0.88
N PHE A 384 -10.17 4.79 -0.48
CA PHE A 384 -9.35 3.98 -1.40
C PHE A 384 -10.15 2.83 -2.04
N TYR A 385 -9.96 2.60 -3.34
CA TYR A 385 -10.53 1.45 -4.05
C TYR A 385 -9.57 0.92 -5.14
N PRO A 386 -9.54 -0.41 -5.39
CA PRO A 386 -8.66 -1.00 -6.39
C PRO A 386 -9.19 -0.86 -7.81
N ILE A 387 -8.30 -0.49 -8.74
CA ILE A 387 -8.52 -0.46 -10.19
C ILE A 387 -7.46 -1.30 -10.90
N GLY A 388 -7.77 -1.70 -12.13
CA GLY A 388 -6.82 -2.34 -13.03
C GLY A 388 -6.20 -1.36 -14.02
N LEU A 389 -4.88 -1.47 -14.23
CA LEU A 389 -4.11 -0.73 -15.22
C LEU A 389 -3.42 -1.68 -16.21
N PHE A 390 -3.34 -1.31 -17.48
CA PHE A 390 -2.32 -1.85 -18.40
C PHE A 390 -1.86 -0.78 -19.39
N ASN A 391 -0.67 -0.94 -19.97
CA ASN A 391 -0.17 -0.11 -21.06
C ASN A 391 0.51 -1.02 -22.10
N TYR A 392 0.72 -0.52 -23.31
CA TYR A 392 1.35 -1.19 -24.45
C TYR A 392 2.12 -0.17 -25.28
N ILE A 393 3.00 -0.62 -26.18
CA ILE A 393 3.58 0.22 -27.24
C ILE A 393 3.43 -0.57 -28.54
N PHE A 394 2.88 0.04 -29.58
CA PHE A 394 2.72 -0.61 -30.89
C PHE A 394 3.11 0.31 -32.05
N ASP A 395 3.81 -0.21 -33.07
CA ASP A 395 4.07 0.53 -34.31
C ASP A 395 2.86 0.43 -35.24
N VAL A 396 2.01 1.48 -35.20
CA VAL A 396 0.79 1.59 -36.00
C VAL A 396 1.09 1.53 -37.50
N ARG A 397 2.28 1.95 -37.94
CA ARG A 397 2.64 1.91 -39.37
C ARG A 397 2.80 0.48 -39.89
N HIS A 398 2.88 -0.52 -39.03
CA HIS A 398 2.76 -1.93 -39.43
C HIS A 398 1.39 -2.26 -40.03
N ILE A 399 0.29 -1.73 -39.46
CA ILE A 399 -1.08 -1.97 -39.93
C ILE A 399 -1.63 -0.82 -40.80
N GLN A 400 -1.13 0.40 -40.62
CA GLN A 400 -1.53 1.59 -41.37
C GLN A 400 -0.29 2.39 -41.82
N PRO A 401 0.42 1.97 -42.88
CA PRO A 401 1.75 2.49 -43.26
C PRO A 401 1.87 4.01 -43.50
N ASN A 402 0.74 4.69 -43.73
CA ASN A 402 0.68 6.14 -43.94
C ASN A 402 0.25 6.91 -42.67
N TYR A 403 0.21 6.28 -41.49
CA TYR A 403 -0.12 6.99 -40.25
C TYR A 403 1.04 7.91 -39.81
N TYR A 404 0.69 9.12 -39.36
CA TYR A 404 1.67 10.19 -39.13
C TYR A 404 2.49 9.94 -37.87
N GLN A 405 1.86 9.42 -36.82
CA GLN A 405 2.53 8.83 -35.67
C GLN A 405 3.09 7.43 -36.06
N PRO A 406 4.31 7.08 -35.62
CA PRO A 406 4.79 5.70 -35.66
C PRO A 406 4.17 4.86 -34.55
N ALA A 407 4.27 5.34 -33.31
CA ALA A 407 3.86 4.62 -32.12
C ALA A 407 2.44 5.00 -31.64
N ASP A 408 1.86 4.10 -30.85
CA ASP A 408 0.60 4.20 -30.12
C ASP A 408 0.78 3.51 -28.76
N SER A 409 0.26 4.08 -27.68
CA SER A 409 0.59 3.69 -26.30
C SER A 409 -0.35 4.31 -25.23
N ASP A 410 -1.57 3.79 -25.11
CA ASP A 410 -2.47 4.25 -24.05
C ASP A 410 -2.25 3.54 -22.71
N LEU A 411 -2.26 4.30 -21.60
CA LEU A 411 -2.53 3.69 -20.29
C LEU A 411 -4.03 3.42 -20.16
N ASN A 412 -4.41 2.16 -20.30
CA ASN A 412 -5.76 1.67 -20.13
C ASN A 412 -6.08 1.50 -18.64
N VAL A 413 -7.23 2.04 -18.21
CA VAL A 413 -7.65 2.12 -16.80
C VAL A 413 -9.08 1.61 -16.66
N PHE A 414 -9.32 0.66 -15.76
CA PHE A 414 -10.65 0.09 -15.55
C PHE A 414 -10.98 -0.26 -14.10
N HIS A 415 -12.25 -0.12 -13.71
CA HIS A 415 -12.75 -0.74 -12.49
C HIS A 415 -13.04 -2.25 -12.74
N PRO A 416 -12.78 -3.16 -11.78
CA PRO A 416 -13.18 -4.57 -11.90
C PRO A 416 -14.70 -4.78 -12.08
N THR A 417 -15.53 -4.25 -11.18
CA THR A 417 -16.99 -4.46 -11.14
C THR A 417 -17.83 -3.36 -11.81
N HIS A 418 -17.37 -2.11 -11.84
CA HIS A 418 -18.17 -0.95 -12.25
C HIS A 418 -17.74 -0.36 -13.60
N SER A 419 -18.41 0.72 -14.03
CA SER A 419 -17.90 1.60 -15.10
C SER A 419 -16.98 2.67 -14.49
N LEU A 420 -16.04 3.16 -15.29
CA LEU A 420 -15.16 4.26 -14.96
C LEU A 420 -15.23 5.31 -16.09
N PHE A 421 -15.27 6.59 -15.73
CA PHE A 421 -15.42 7.73 -16.64
C PHE A 421 -14.24 8.71 -16.47
N CYS A 422 -13.94 9.54 -17.48
CA CYS A 422 -12.73 10.38 -17.47
C CYS A 422 -12.71 11.36 -16.28
N ARG A 423 -13.86 11.97 -15.98
CA ARG A 423 -14.07 12.82 -14.78
C ARG A 423 -13.75 12.14 -13.44
N ASP A 424 -13.71 10.81 -13.38
CA ASP A 424 -13.45 10.03 -12.17
C ASP A 424 -11.92 9.81 -11.98
N ILE A 425 -11.11 10.13 -13.00
CA ILE A 425 -9.66 9.92 -13.09
C ILE A 425 -8.91 11.25 -13.27
N GLU A 426 -9.31 12.07 -14.23
CA GLU A 426 -8.70 13.38 -14.57
C GLU A 426 -8.41 14.30 -13.37
N PRO A 427 -9.27 14.42 -12.32
CA PRO A 427 -9.03 15.37 -11.23
C PRO A 427 -7.74 15.13 -10.44
N TYR A 428 -7.19 13.91 -10.46
CA TYR A 428 -6.11 13.46 -9.58
C TYR A 428 -4.72 13.50 -10.21
N TRP A 429 -4.63 13.56 -11.55
CA TRP A 429 -3.39 13.36 -12.30
C TRP A 429 -2.88 14.66 -12.92
N ALA A 430 -1.56 14.89 -12.87
CA ALA A 430 -0.93 16.06 -13.47
C ALA A 430 -0.45 15.76 -14.89
N TYR A 431 0.44 14.78 -15.03
CA TYR A 431 0.99 14.39 -16.34
C TYR A 431 1.45 12.93 -16.35
N SER A 432 1.57 12.38 -17.55
CA SER A 432 2.26 11.12 -17.83
C SER A 432 3.43 11.32 -18.77
N SER A 433 4.41 10.43 -18.71
CA SER A 433 5.53 10.39 -19.64
C SER A 433 5.90 8.95 -20.02
N LEU A 434 6.07 8.70 -21.32
CA LEU A 434 6.67 7.49 -21.86
C LEU A 434 8.05 7.87 -22.43
N ILE A 435 9.11 7.23 -21.95
CA ILE A 435 10.49 7.57 -22.31
C ILE A 435 11.32 6.33 -22.62
N GLY A 436 12.08 6.37 -23.72
CA GLY A 436 13.08 5.36 -24.05
C GLY A 436 13.95 5.74 -25.25
N SER A 437 14.51 4.73 -25.92
CA SER A 437 15.35 4.91 -27.12
C SER A 437 14.49 5.03 -28.38
N SER A 438 14.87 5.85 -29.36
CA SER A 438 14.26 5.84 -30.70
C SER A 438 15.22 5.27 -31.76
N HIS A 439 14.67 4.86 -32.91
CA HIS A 439 15.45 4.47 -34.08
C HIS A 439 16.49 5.53 -34.50
N TYR A 440 16.20 6.81 -34.28
CA TYR A 440 17.04 7.94 -34.67
C TYR A 440 18.07 8.36 -33.60
N GLN A 441 18.29 7.53 -32.57
CA GLN A 441 19.29 7.71 -31.50
C GLN A 441 19.11 8.93 -30.59
N ILE A 442 18.06 9.73 -30.83
CA ILE A 442 17.48 10.66 -29.86
C ILE A 442 16.54 9.89 -28.91
N PRO A 443 16.34 10.34 -27.65
CA PRO A 443 15.33 9.75 -26.78
C PRO A 443 13.93 9.92 -27.38
N LEU A 444 13.16 8.83 -27.42
CA LEU A 444 11.71 8.88 -27.57
C LEU A 444 11.16 9.46 -26.25
N ILE A 445 10.42 10.56 -26.34
CA ILE A 445 9.74 11.21 -25.21
C ILE A 445 8.36 11.63 -25.68
N SER A 446 7.33 10.95 -25.18
CA SER A 446 5.96 11.44 -25.24
C SER A 446 5.51 11.84 -23.84
N GLU A 447 4.95 13.03 -23.70
CA GLU A 447 4.33 13.54 -22.46
C GLU A 447 2.86 13.91 -22.73
N SER A 448 1.99 13.71 -21.74
CA SER A 448 0.56 14.02 -21.82
C SER A 448 0.12 14.69 -20.51
N GLY A 449 -0.61 15.80 -20.57
CA GLY A 449 -0.87 16.69 -19.43
C GLY A 449 0.28 17.68 -19.13
N ASP A 450 0.24 18.33 -17.97
CA ASP A 450 1.26 19.31 -17.55
C ASP A 450 1.73 19.13 -16.10
N ARG A 451 3.01 19.47 -15.84
CA ARG A 451 3.68 19.18 -14.55
C ARG A 451 3.15 19.97 -13.35
N ALA A 452 2.39 21.04 -13.57
CA ALA A 452 1.68 21.78 -12.53
C ALA A 452 0.20 21.39 -12.38
N GLY A 453 -0.31 20.46 -13.19
CA GLY A 453 -1.63 19.85 -13.03
C GLY A 453 -2.82 20.77 -13.38
N ASN A 454 -2.63 21.72 -14.29
CA ASN A 454 -3.71 22.56 -14.85
C ASN A 454 -4.45 21.80 -15.95
N TYR A 455 -3.72 20.98 -16.70
CA TYR A 455 -4.22 20.08 -17.74
C TYR A 455 -3.80 18.64 -17.40
N PRO A 456 -4.73 17.71 -17.13
CA PRO A 456 -4.40 16.30 -16.91
C PRO A 456 -3.95 15.63 -18.23
N PRO A 457 -3.43 14.39 -18.19
CA PRO A 457 -3.25 13.57 -19.38
C PRO A 457 -4.56 13.46 -20.19
N LEU A 458 -4.46 13.47 -21.52
CA LEU A 458 -5.62 13.41 -22.40
C LEU A 458 -6.40 12.11 -22.18
N CYS A 459 -7.63 12.21 -21.69
CA CYS A 459 -8.45 11.05 -21.34
C CYS A 459 -9.52 10.76 -22.41
N GLY A 460 -9.69 9.47 -22.74
CA GLY A 460 -10.78 8.98 -23.58
C GLY A 460 -11.56 7.83 -22.94
N GLU A 461 -12.83 7.65 -23.31
CA GLU A 461 -13.72 6.62 -22.77
C GLU A 461 -14.05 5.54 -23.80
N TYR A 462 -14.07 4.25 -23.40
CA TYR A 462 -14.38 3.14 -24.30
C TYR A 462 -15.24 2.03 -23.66
N VAL A 463 -15.97 1.31 -24.51
CA VAL A 463 -16.88 0.23 -24.12
C VAL A 463 -16.07 -1.07 -23.90
N ARG A 464 -15.49 -1.21 -22.70
CA ARG A 464 -14.71 -2.42 -22.30
C ARG A 464 -15.56 -3.69 -22.29
N THR A 465 -16.83 -3.59 -21.89
CA THR A 465 -17.83 -4.68 -22.07
C THR A 465 -19.21 -4.08 -22.31
N LYS A 466 -20.20 -4.90 -22.75
CA LYS A 466 -21.58 -4.47 -23.10
C LYS A 466 -22.29 -3.57 -22.08
N THR A 467 -21.85 -3.56 -20.81
CA THR A 467 -22.42 -2.76 -19.71
C THR A 467 -21.37 -2.06 -18.85
N ARG A 468 -20.09 -1.98 -19.28
CA ARG A 468 -19.02 -1.29 -18.53
C ARG A 468 -18.16 -0.42 -19.45
N ILE A 469 -18.04 0.84 -19.08
CA ILE A 469 -17.06 1.79 -19.63
C ILE A 469 -15.73 1.65 -18.87
N ALA A 470 -14.63 1.81 -19.60
CA ALA A 470 -13.29 2.01 -19.08
C ALA A 470 -12.71 3.27 -19.73
N VAL A 471 -11.58 3.76 -19.21
CA VAL A 471 -10.90 4.93 -19.77
C VAL A 471 -9.49 4.60 -20.21
N TYR A 472 -8.91 5.47 -21.03
CA TYR A 472 -7.52 5.42 -21.41
C TYR A 472 -6.89 6.80 -21.33
N LEU A 473 -5.61 6.87 -21.00
CA LEU A 473 -4.80 8.10 -21.06
C LEU A 473 -3.88 8.02 -22.28
N ASP A 474 -4.10 8.93 -23.22
CA ASP A 474 -3.53 9.02 -24.56
C ASP A 474 -2.16 9.74 -24.56
N HIS A 475 -1.31 9.40 -25.53
CA HIS A 475 0.05 9.89 -25.71
C HIS A 475 0.31 10.30 -27.17
N GLU A 476 0.54 11.60 -27.42
CA GLU A 476 0.94 12.06 -28.75
C GLU A 476 2.40 11.70 -29.07
N PHE A 477 2.63 11.04 -30.21
CA PHE A 477 3.96 10.72 -30.73
C PHE A 477 4.34 11.62 -31.92
N LEU A 478 5.64 11.87 -32.08
CA LEU A 478 6.21 12.59 -33.20
C LEU A 478 6.66 11.62 -34.30
N ALA A 479 6.86 12.12 -35.52
CA ALA A 479 7.16 11.28 -36.68
C ALA A 479 8.44 10.42 -36.53
N GLN A 480 9.36 10.88 -35.67
CA GLN A 480 10.63 10.25 -35.29
C GLN A 480 10.55 9.21 -34.15
N ASP A 481 9.42 9.11 -33.42
CA ASP A 481 9.31 8.27 -32.21
C ASP A 481 9.10 6.79 -32.55
N VAL A 482 9.91 6.26 -33.46
CA VAL A 482 9.92 4.87 -33.89
C VAL A 482 10.59 4.03 -32.80
N PRO A 483 9.86 3.12 -32.13
CA PRO A 483 10.41 2.27 -31.08
C PRO A 483 11.36 1.19 -31.64
N VAL A 484 12.23 0.67 -30.77
CA VAL A 484 13.36 -0.20 -31.14
C VAL A 484 13.23 -1.54 -30.41
N ALA A 485 13.20 -2.64 -31.16
CA ALA A 485 13.01 -3.96 -30.58
C ALA A 485 14.17 -4.37 -29.65
N GLY A 486 13.83 -4.89 -28.47
CA GLY A 486 14.75 -5.24 -27.39
C GLY A 486 15.03 -4.10 -26.39
N GLU A 487 14.64 -2.85 -26.70
CA GLU A 487 14.77 -1.73 -25.77
C GLU A 487 13.67 -1.72 -24.71
N ILE A 488 13.96 -1.07 -23.59
CA ILE A 488 13.03 -0.95 -22.45
C ILE A 488 12.63 0.51 -22.28
N TYR A 489 11.34 0.78 -22.39
CA TYR A 489 10.72 2.08 -22.20
C TYR A 489 10.20 2.20 -20.77
N THR A 490 10.35 3.37 -20.15
CA THR A 490 9.76 3.67 -18.85
C THR A 490 8.46 4.44 -19.08
N TYR A 491 7.32 3.95 -18.59
CA TYR A 491 6.09 4.73 -18.44
C TYR A 491 5.95 5.20 -17.00
N LEU A 492 5.62 6.47 -16.81
CA LEU A 492 5.35 7.11 -15.51
C LEU A 492 4.04 7.90 -15.59
N LEU A 493 3.20 7.81 -14.56
CA LEU A 493 2.02 8.66 -14.39
C LEU A 493 2.11 9.35 -13.01
N TYR A 494 2.11 10.68 -13.01
CA TYR A 494 2.33 11.52 -11.84
C TYR A 494 1.00 12.07 -11.29
N PRO A 495 0.67 11.80 -10.01
CA PRO A 495 -0.44 12.48 -9.35
C PRO A 495 -0.14 13.98 -9.25
N ARG A 496 -1.17 14.81 -9.11
CA ARG A 496 -0.97 16.23 -8.80
C ARG A 496 -0.29 16.38 -7.43
N PRO A 497 0.50 17.45 -7.20
CA PRO A 497 1.28 17.61 -5.97
C PRO A 497 0.46 17.46 -4.67
N GLU A 498 -0.78 17.97 -4.65
CA GLU A 498 -1.70 17.85 -3.51
C GLU A 498 -2.15 16.41 -3.22
N TYR A 499 -2.10 15.50 -4.20
CA TYR A 499 -2.42 14.08 -4.04
C TYR A 499 -1.21 13.16 -3.94
N ALA A 500 0.03 13.66 -4.13
CA ALA A 500 1.24 12.85 -4.11
C ALA A 500 1.48 12.10 -2.79
N HIS A 501 0.93 12.60 -1.67
CA HIS A 501 0.98 11.97 -0.36
C HIS A 501 -0.07 10.85 -0.18
N LEU A 502 -1.04 10.71 -1.09
CA LEU A 502 -2.14 9.74 -1.04
C LEU A 502 -2.16 8.75 -2.21
N LEU A 503 -1.76 9.17 -3.41
CA LEU A 503 -1.73 8.35 -4.63
C LEU A 503 -0.28 8.09 -5.03
N GLU A 504 0.07 6.84 -5.34
CA GLU A 504 1.41 6.56 -5.83
C GLU A 504 1.59 7.12 -7.25
N ARG A 505 2.81 7.54 -7.58
CA ARG A 505 3.22 7.71 -8.97
C ARG A 505 3.36 6.32 -9.60
N PHE A 506 2.38 5.94 -10.41
CA PHE A 506 2.42 4.66 -11.14
C PHE A 506 3.61 4.62 -12.11
N ALA A 507 4.26 3.47 -12.19
CA ALA A 507 5.54 3.31 -12.88
C ALA A 507 5.72 1.86 -13.38
N ILE A 508 5.95 1.69 -14.69
CA ILE A 508 6.21 0.38 -15.34
C ILE A 508 7.28 0.46 -16.43
N ASN A 509 7.98 -0.65 -16.66
CA ASN A 509 8.88 -0.85 -17.80
C ASN A 509 8.18 -1.68 -18.89
N LEU A 510 8.18 -1.16 -20.11
CA LEU A 510 7.64 -1.79 -21.31
C LEU A 510 8.82 -2.27 -22.18
N ILE A 511 8.91 -3.58 -22.41
CA ILE A 511 9.93 -4.24 -23.23
C ILE A 511 9.35 -4.39 -24.63
N TYR A 512 9.87 -3.61 -25.58
CA TYR A 512 9.30 -3.55 -26.92
C TYR A 512 9.87 -4.63 -27.85
N HIS A 513 8.99 -5.26 -28.62
CA HIS A 513 9.28 -6.24 -29.66
C HIS A 513 8.70 -5.78 -31.00
N SER A 514 9.26 -6.23 -32.12
CA SER A 514 8.69 -5.92 -33.44
C SER A 514 7.34 -6.62 -33.66
N PRO A 515 6.36 -5.95 -34.30
CA PRO A 515 5.12 -6.56 -34.78
C PRO A 515 5.36 -7.79 -35.68
N LYS A 516 4.40 -8.72 -35.70
CA LYS A 516 4.51 -10.04 -36.36
C LYS A 516 3.38 -10.38 -37.33
#